data_AF-A0A1H2J2Y6-F1
#
_entry.id   AF-A0A1H2J2Y6-F1
#
_cell.length_a   1.000
_cell.length_b   1.000
_cell.length_c   1.000
_cell.angle_alpha   90.00
_cell.angle_beta   90.00
_cell.angle_gamma   90.00
#
_symmetry.space_group_name_H-M   'P 1'
#
loop_
_entity.id
_entity.type
_entity.pdbx_description
1 polymer ?
#
loop_
_entity_poly.entity_id
_entity_poly.type
_entity_poly.pdbx_seq_one_letter_code
_entity_poly.pdbx_strand_id
1 'polypeptide(L)'
;MAAAHPAYGHTIDHAALEAALAQLGPGGFARAYGNRRTSSRERVIPAECETAAETTIEIPAGVPVGFGVAVAVDRSATAIAATAIIDGVPVAEIVEHRPGTAWAAPYVADLAGTNPHHGVAIDRFGPSSTVADELDLAGVELLPIGTRDVTTASADIYDRITHRDEAGELAPRILLRRDPALAAAIAAAAWRQVGDARTWGRRTSAGSIAPLEAVTLSTYAATHLPAPEPAPMIWTGQ
;
A
#
# COMPACT_ATOMS: atom_id res chain seq x y z
N MET A 1 35.96 -4.74 1.64
CA MET A 1 35.16 -5.86 1.08
C MET A 1 36.01 -7.05 0.67
N ALA A 2 37.24 -6.87 0.15
CA ALA A 2 38.12 -7.98 -0.23
C ALA A 2 38.32 -9.04 0.87
N ALA A 3 38.62 -8.61 2.11
CA ALA A 3 38.79 -9.51 3.27
C ALA A 3 37.54 -10.31 3.70
N ALA A 4 36.36 -9.99 3.17
CA ALA A 4 35.09 -10.70 3.49
C ALA A 4 34.71 -11.73 2.41
N HIS A 5 35.46 -11.80 1.31
CA HIS A 5 35.24 -12.78 0.25
C HIS A 5 35.90 -14.11 0.62
N PRO A 6 35.17 -15.24 0.69
CA PRO A 6 35.69 -16.52 1.22
C PRO A 6 36.93 -17.06 0.50
N ALA A 7 37.10 -16.70 -0.78
CA ALA A 7 38.23 -17.11 -1.61
C ALA A 7 39.40 -16.10 -1.67
N TYR A 8 39.28 -14.94 -1.01
CA TYR A 8 40.30 -13.90 -1.04
C TYR A 8 41.53 -14.31 -0.24
N GLY A 9 42.71 -14.27 -0.88
CA GLY A 9 43.96 -14.75 -0.31
C GLY A 9 44.21 -16.26 -0.48
N HIS A 10 43.30 -16.98 -1.15
CA HIS A 10 43.46 -18.40 -1.49
C HIS A 10 43.53 -18.63 -3.00
N THR A 11 42.43 -18.36 -3.71
CA THR A 11 42.35 -18.55 -5.17
C THR A 11 42.06 -17.25 -5.93
N ILE A 12 41.74 -16.17 -5.22
CA ILE A 12 41.48 -14.84 -5.80
C ILE A 12 42.31 -13.81 -5.03
N ASP A 13 43.06 -12.98 -5.75
CA ASP A 13 43.86 -11.89 -5.20
C ASP A 13 43.17 -10.53 -5.36
N HIS A 14 43.81 -9.47 -4.85
CA HIS A 14 43.23 -8.12 -4.89
C HIS A 14 43.11 -7.58 -6.31
N ALA A 15 44.08 -7.87 -7.17
CA ALA A 15 44.08 -7.44 -8.56
C ALA A 15 42.93 -8.06 -9.36
N ALA A 16 42.62 -9.34 -9.11
CA ALA A 16 41.49 -10.03 -9.71
C ALA A 16 40.14 -9.43 -9.27
N LEU A 17 40.01 -9.02 -8.00
CA LEU A 17 38.80 -8.34 -7.51
C LEU A 17 38.62 -6.95 -8.10
N GLU A 18 39.70 -6.17 -8.24
CA GLU A 18 39.66 -4.85 -8.91
C GLU A 18 39.30 -4.97 -10.39
N ALA A 19 39.88 -5.95 -11.10
CA ALA A 19 39.56 -6.22 -12.50
C ALA A 19 38.08 -6.63 -12.67
N ALA A 20 37.57 -7.49 -11.79
CA ALA A 20 36.17 -7.90 -11.81
C ALA A 20 35.22 -6.74 -11.47
N LEU A 21 35.58 -5.83 -10.55
CA LEU A 21 34.80 -4.63 -10.24
C LEU A 21 34.76 -3.66 -11.43
N ALA A 22 35.88 -3.45 -12.10
CA ALA A 22 35.96 -2.61 -13.29
C ALA A 22 35.14 -3.17 -14.46
N GLN A 23 35.12 -4.50 -14.62
CA GLN A 23 34.39 -5.17 -15.71
C GLN A 23 32.88 -5.27 -15.46
N LEU A 24 32.45 -5.57 -14.23
CA LEU A 24 31.04 -5.84 -13.90
C LEU A 24 30.28 -4.61 -13.39
N GLY A 25 31.00 -3.54 -13.06
CA GLY A 25 30.47 -2.39 -12.33
C GLY A 25 30.03 -2.75 -10.89
N PRO A 26 29.68 -1.75 -10.07
CA PRO A 26 29.40 -1.96 -8.64
C PRO A 26 28.27 -2.97 -8.38
N GLY A 27 27.20 -2.94 -9.18
CA GLY A 27 26.04 -3.82 -9.02
C GLY A 27 26.30 -5.27 -9.43
N GLY A 28 26.99 -5.48 -10.55
CA GLY A 28 27.37 -6.82 -11.02
C GLY A 28 28.41 -7.47 -10.11
N PHE A 29 29.38 -6.70 -9.63
CA PHE A 29 30.39 -7.16 -8.69
C PHE A 29 29.78 -7.56 -7.34
N ALA A 30 28.86 -6.76 -6.79
CA ALA A 30 28.15 -7.10 -5.55
C ALA A 30 27.31 -8.38 -5.67
N ARG A 31 26.78 -8.71 -6.86
CA ARG A 31 26.06 -9.97 -7.12
C ARG A 31 27.00 -11.17 -7.21
N ALA A 32 28.10 -11.05 -7.97
CA ALA A 32 28.99 -12.17 -8.26
C ALA A 32 29.97 -12.48 -7.12
N TYR A 33 30.43 -11.45 -6.40
CA TYR A 33 31.49 -11.56 -5.39
C TYR A 33 31.02 -11.13 -3.99
N GLY A 34 29.89 -10.44 -3.86
CA GLY A 34 29.47 -9.88 -2.56
C GLY A 34 28.82 -10.87 -1.60
N ASN A 35 28.45 -12.09 -2.05
CA ASN A 35 27.61 -13.03 -1.29
C ASN A 35 26.35 -12.38 -0.66
N ARG A 36 25.90 -11.26 -1.26
CA ARG A 36 24.66 -10.57 -0.91
C ARG A 36 23.61 -11.08 -1.89
N ARG A 37 22.45 -11.50 -1.40
CA ARG A 37 21.28 -11.74 -2.26
C ARG A 37 20.81 -10.40 -2.84
N THR A 38 21.51 -9.88 -3.84
CA THR A 38 21.08 -8.72 -4.63
C THR A 38 20.32 -9.20 -5.85
N SER A 39 19.19 -9.89 -5.63
CA SER A 39 18.11 -9.75 -6.60
C SER A 39 17.60 -8.32 -6.41
N SER A 40 17.93 -7.40 -7.32
CA SER A 40 17.01 -6.29 -7.53
C SER A 40 15.75 -6.97 -8.05
N ARG A 41 14.83 -7.33 -7.16
CA ARG A 41 13.50 -7.72 -7.63
C ARG A 41 13.01 -6.49 -8.38
N GLU A 42 12.65 -6.70 -9.64
CA GLU A 42 11.94 -5.69 -10.39
C GLU A 42 10.74 -5.25 -9.54
N ARG A 43 10.68 -3.96 -9.22
CA ARG A 43 9.60 -3.43 -8.38
C ARG A 43 8.30 -3.66 -9.14
N VAL A 44 7.27 -4.14 -8.44
CA VAL A 44 5.95 -4.29 -9.06
C VAL A 44 5.43 -2.94 -9.56
N ILE A 45 5.56 -1.90 -8.73
CA ILE A 45 5.28 -0.52 -9.12
C ILE A 45 6.63 0.16 -9.40
N PRO A 46 6.91 0.56 -10.66
CA PRO A 46 8.13 1.29 -11.00
C PRO A 46 8.28 2.58 -10.18
N ALA A 47 9.52 2.97 -9.90
CA ALA A 47 9.81 4.10 -9.01
C ALA A 47 9.34 5.44 -9.60
N GLU A 48 9.40 5.58 -10.92
CA GLU A 48 8.93 6.73 -11.66
C GLU A 48 7.40 6.90 -11.57
N CYS A 49 6.65 5.79 -11.57
CA CYS A 49 5.19 5.82 -11.41
C CYS A 49 4.80 6.26 -10.00
N GLU A 50 5.48 5.73 -8.98
CA GLU A 50 5.31 6.17 -7.59
C GLU A 50 5.63 7.66 -7.44
N THR A 51 6.76 8.10 -7.97
CA THR A 51 7.19 9.51 -7.89
C THR A 51 6.17 10.44 -8.55
N ALA A 52 5.62 10.05 -9.70
CA ALA A 52 4.61 10.83 -10.41
C ALA A 52 3.27 10.89 -9.67
N ALA A 53 2.93 9.87 -8.87
CA ALA A 53 1.68 9.82 -8.11
C ALA A 53 1.80 10.57 -6.77
N GLU A 54 3.00 10.97 -6.36
CA GLU A 54 3.23 11.60 -5.07
C GLU A 54 2.65 13.02 -5.01
N THR A 55 2.08 13.38 -3.86
CA THR A 55 1.54 14.71 -3.61
C THR A 55 1.83 15.22 -2.19
N THR A 56 1.61 16.52 -1.99
CA THR A 56 1.54 17.16 -0.67
C THR A 56 0.13 17.63 -0.32
N ILE A 57 -0.86 17.34 -1.17
CA ILE A 57 -2.27 17.63 -0.90
C ILE A 57 -2.70 16.87 0.35
N GLU A 58 -3.45 17.54 1.23
CA GLU A 58 -4.06 16.93 2.42
C GLU A 58 -5.54 16.67 2.14
N ILE A 59 -6.10 15.65 2.81
CA ILE A 59 -7.54 15.41 2.78
C ILE A 59 -8.22 16.52 3.59
N PRO A 60 -9.13 17.33 3.01
CA PRO A 60 -9.82 18.38 3.76
C PRO A 60 -10.73 17.79 4.83
N ALA A 61 -10.89 18.50 5.95
CA ALA A 61 -11.82 18.08 6.99
C ALA A 61 -13.28 18.09 6.49
N GLY A 62 -14.06 17.10 6.91
CA GLY A 62 -15.52 17.04 6.65
C GLY A 62 -15.91 16.54 5.25
N VAL A 63 -14.96 16.13 4.41
CA VAL A 63 -15.27 15.46 3.14
C VAL A 63 -15.55 13.98 3.36
N PRO A 64 -16.33 13.33 2.48
CA PRO A 64 -16.51 11.88 2.54
C PRO A 64 -15.17 11.15 2.40
N VAL A 65 -14.93 10.18 3.29
CA VAL A 65 -13.62 9.51 3.41
C VAL A 65 -13.75 7.99 3.50
N GLY A 66 -12.95 7.28 2.73
CA GLY A 66 -12.74 5.85 2.89
C GLY A 66 -11.57 5.57 3.82
N PHE A 67 -11.74 4.72 4.83
CA PHE A 67 -10.68 4.22 5.68
C PHE A 67 -10.31 2.79 5.31
N GLY A 68 -9.02 2.50 5.27
CA GLY A 68 -8.47 1.18 4.99
C GLY A 68 -7.52 0.75 6.09
N VAL A 69 -7.65 -0.50 6.54
CA VAL A 69 -6.86 -1.02 7.67
C VAL A 69 -6.12 -2.28 7.26
N ALA A 70 -4.81 -2.32 7.52
CA ALA A 70 -3.99 -3.49 7.22
C ALA A 70 -2.97 -3.78 8.32
N VAL A 71 -2.91 -5.04 8.74
CA VAL A 71 -1.95 -5.55 9.71
C VAL A 71 -0.83 -6.26 8.97
N ALA A 72 0.42 -5.99 9.34
CA ALA A 72 1.59 -6.68 8.78
C ALA A 72 1.47 -8.21 8.99
N VAL A 73 2.00 -9.01 8.07
CA VAL A 73 1.86 -10.47 8.12
C VAL A 73 2.51 -11.11 9.34
N ASP A 74 3.57 -10.49 9.85
CA ASP A 74 4.26 -10.85 11.09
C ASP A 74 3.67 -10.17 12.33
N ARG A 75 2.60 -9.39 12.15
CA ARG A 75 1.89 -8.58 13.16
C ARG A 75 2.75 -7.53 13.85
N SER A 76 3.91 -7.19 13.28
CA SER A 76 4.84 -6.21 13.86
C SER A 76 4.27 -4.79 13.92
N ALA A 77 3.40 -4.44 12.97
CA ALA A 77 2.77 -3.13 12.87
C ALA A 77 1.38 -3.20 12.20
N THR A 78 0.61 -2.14 12.38
CA THR A 78 -0.67 -1.90 11.69
C THR A 78 -0.61 -0.55 11.00
N ALA A 79 -1.17 -0.46 9.79
CA ALA A 79 -1.32 0.77 9.04
C ALA A 79 -2.81 1.06 8.82
N ILE A 80 -3.16 2.35 8.93
CA ILE A 80 -4.48 2.89 8.61
C ILE A 80 -4.26 4.01 7.60
N ALA A 81 -4.99 3.94 6.49
CA ALA A 81 -4.99 4.95 5.45
C ALA A 81 -6.38 5.57 5.30
N ALA A 82 -6.41 6.82 4.85
CA ALA A 82 -7.61 7.52 4.43
C ALA A 82 -7.53 7.81 2.93
N THR A 83 -8.68 7.88 2.27
CA THR A 83 -8.80 8.33 0.89
C THR A 83 -10.05 9.15 0.69
N ALA A 84 -9.93 10.30 0.05
CA ALA A 84 -11.05 11.12 -0.38
C ALA A 84 -10.99 11.35 -1.90
N ILE A 85 -12.15 11.56 -2.51
CA ILE A 85 -12.23 11.94 -3.93
C ILE A 85 -12.24 13.47 -4.01
N ILE A 86 -11.17 14.06 -4.51
CA ILE A 86 -11.00 15.51 -4.66
C ILE A 86 -10.94 15.82 -6.15
N ASP A 87 -11.88 16.63 -6.65
CA ASP A 87 -12.00 16.97 -8.08
C ASP A 87 -12.02 15.74 -9.01
N GLY A 88 -12.63 14.64 -8.55
CA GLY A 88 -12.72 13.37 -9.28
C GLY A 88 -11.48 12.48 -9.20
N VAL A 89 -10.44 12.88 -8.46
CA VAL A 89 -9.20 12.14 -8.26
C VAL A 89 -9.11 11.62 -6.82
N PRO A 90 -8.87 10.33 -6.58
CA PRO A 90 -8.58 9.83 -5.24
C PRO A 90 -7.27 10.42 -4.71
N VAL A 91 -7.32 10.97 -3.51
CA VAL A 91 -6.15 11.43 -2.75
C VAL A 91 -6.07 10.58 -1.48
N ALA A 92 -4.98 9.83 -1.34
CA ALA A 92 -4.77 8.90 -0.24
C ALA A 92 -3.61 9.32 0.66
N GLU A 93 -3.75 9.11 1.96
CA GLU A 93 -2.68 9.34 2.93
C GLU A 93 -2.66 8.26 4.01
N ILE A 94 -1.48 8.01 4.59
CA ILE A 94 -1.35 7.22 5.81
C ILE A 94 -1.75 8.11 6.98
N VAL A 95 -2.85 7.76 7.65
CA VAL A 95 -3.33 8.46 8.84
C VAL A 95 -2.52 8.02 10.05
N GLU A 96 -2.24 6.72 10.15
CA GLU A 96 -1.52 6.17 11.28
C GLU A 96 -0.78 4.88 10.93
N HIS A 97 0.45 4.73 11.43
CA HIS A 97 1.25 3.53 11.27
C HIS A 97 2.13 3.30 12.51
N ARG A 98 1.76 2.33 13.34
CA ARG A 98 2.41 2.07 14.63
C ARG A 98 2.65 0.57 14.86
N PRO A 99 3.64 0.22 15.71
CA PRO A 99 3.86 -1.15 16.13
C PRO A 99 2.64 -1.81 16.80
N GLY A 100 2.48 -3.11 16.59
CA GLY A 100 1.42 -3.93 17.16
C GLY A 100 0.03 -3.67 16.56
N THR A 101 -0.98 -4.32 17.14
CA THR A 101 -2.37 -4.32 16.62
C THR A 101 -3.42 -3.79 17.59
N ALA A 102 -3.15 -3.83 18.90
CA ALA A 102 -4.15 -3.57 19.95
C ALA A 102 -4.74 -2.15 19.93
N TRP A 103 -4.04 -1.19 19.33
CA TRP A 103 -4.49 0.20 19.23
C TRP A 103 -5.39 0.44 18.02
N ALA A 104 -5.41 -0.47 17.04
CA ALA A 104 -5.99 -0.20 15.72
C ALA A 104 -7.52 -0.10 15.77
N ALA A 105 -8.21 -1.09 16.35
CA ALA A 105 -9.66 -1.07 16.45
C ALA A 105 -10.22 0.16 17.20
N PRO A 106 -9.74 0.52 18.42
CA PRO A 106 -10.25 1.71 19.09
C PRO A 106 -9.94 3.01 18.34
N TYR A 107 -8.81 3.09 17.63
CA TYR A 107 -8.47 4.25 16.82
C TYR A 107 -9.38 4.38 15.58
N VAL A 108 -9.67 3.27 14.90
CA VAL A 108 -10.61 3.27 13.76
C VAL A 108 -12.03 3.61 14.22
N ALA A 109 -12.45 3.14 15.39
CA ALA A 109 -13.75 3.52 15.96
C ALA A 109 -13.85 5.02 16.24
N ASP A 110 -12.77 5.65 16.73
CA ASP A 110 -12.71 7.11 16.92
C ASP A 110 -12.77 7.86 15.58
N LEU A 111 -12.05 7.39 14.56
CA LEU A 111 -12.12 7.94 13.20
C LEU A 111 -13.54 7.83 12.62
N ALA A 112 -14.19 6.67 12.75
CA ALA A 112 -15.57 6.46 12.31
C ALA A 112 -16.54 7.39 13.05
N GLY A 113 -16.37 7.57 14.36
CA GLY A 113 -17.21 8.46 15.18
C GLY A 113 -17.04 9.95 14.87
N THR A 114 -15.87 10.36 14.40
CA THR A 114 -15.56 11.76 14.07
C THR A 114 -15.82 12.14 12.61
N ASN A 115 -16.01 11.16 11.72
CA ASN A 115 -16.24 11.36 10.30
C ASN A 115 -17.61 10.81 9.89
N PRO A 116 -18.70 11.58 9.86
CA PRO A 116 -20.06 11.04 9.64
C PRO A 116 -20.28 10.46 8.24
N HIS A 117 -19.49 10.88 7.25
CA HIS A 117 -19.54 10.37 5.88
C HIS A 117 -18.31 9.51 5.61
N HIS A 118 -18.30 8.29 6.14
CA HIS A 118 -17.17 7.39 6.01
C HIS A 118 -17.56 6.00 5.52
N GLY A 119 -16.56 5.24 5.09
CA GLY A 119 -16.66 3.80 4.90
C GLY A 119 -15.37 3.15 5.39
N VAL A 120 -15.46 1.99 6.03
CA VAL A 120 -14.28 1.27 6.55
C VAL A 120 -14.13 -0.05 5.80
N ALA A 121 -13.00 -0.25 5.13
CA ALA A 121 -12.66 -1.50 4.45
C ALA A 121 -11.50 -2.21 5.16
N ILE A 122 -11.70 -3.49 5.45
CA ILE A 122 -10.69 -4.36 6.07
C ILE A 122 -10.77 -5.76 5.46
N ASP A 123 -9.62 -6.29 5.02
CA ASP A 123 -9.57 -7.65 4.49
C ASP A 123 -9.70 -8.66 5.64
N ARG A 124 -10.90 -9.25 5.75
CA ARG A 124 -11.22 -10.30 6.73
C ARG A 124 -10.46 -11.60 6.47
N PHE A 125 -9.88 -11.79 5.29
CA PHE A 125 -9.08 -12.95 4.92
C PHE A 125 -7.58 -12.65 5.07
N GLY A 126 -7.14 -12.39 6.30
CA GLY A 126 -5.76 -11.97 6.54
C GLY A 126 -5.35 -11.69 7.98
N PRO A 127 -4.13 -11.16 8.18
CA PRO A 127 -3.64 -10.73 9.48
C PRO A 127 -4.55 -9.69 10.17
N SER A 128 -5.32 -8.95 9.37
CA SER A 128 -6.26 -7.93 9.81
C SER A 128 -7.59 -8.49 10.34
N SER A 129 -7.86 -9.79 10.21
CA SER A 129 -9.16 -10.37 10.59
C SER A 129 -9.52 -10.13 12.06
N THR A 130 -8.54 -10.16 12.96
CA THR A 130 -8.77 -9.91 14.39
C THR A 130 -9.19 -8.46 14.66
N VAL A 131 -8.66 -7.50 13.90
CA VAL A 131 -9.06 -6.09 14.01
C VAL A 131 -10.47 -5.89 13.46
N ALA A 132 -10.85 -6.64 12.41
CA ALA A 132 -12.20 -6.63 11.88
C ALA A 132 -13.22 -7.15 12.90
N ASP A 133 -12.90 -8.26 13.56
CA ASP A 133 -13.76 -8.85 14.60
C ASP A 133 -13.90 -7.90 15.81
N GLU A 134 -12.82 -7.22 16.23
CA GLU A 134 -12.86 -6.20 17.29
C GLU A 134 -13.76 -5.01 16.93
N LEU A 135 -13.74 -4.58 15.67
CA LEU A 135 -14.58 -3.48 15.17
C LEU A 135 -16.06 -3.87 15.08
N ASP A 136 -16.36 -5.10 14.64
CA ASP A 136 -17.73 -5.63 14.64
C ASP A 136 -18.30 -5.66 16.07
N LEU A 137 -17.51 -6.12 17.05
CA LEU A 137 -17.89 -6.14 18.46
C LEU A 137 -18.10 -4.73 19.05
N ALA A 138 -17.37 -3.75 18.53
CA ALA A 138 -17.52 -2.34 18.89
C ALA A 138 -18.69 -1.65 18.15
N GLY A 139 -19.37 -2.35 17.23
CA GLY A 139 -20.50 -1.82 16.46
C GLY A 139 -20.10 -0.88 15.31
N VAL A 140 -18.85 -0.92 14.85
CA VAL A 140 -18.40 -0.16 13.68
C VAL A 140 -18.83 -0.89 12.41
N GLU A 141 -19.54 -0.21 11.52
CA GLU A 141 -19.98 -0.79 10.25
C GLU A 141 -18.81 -0.89 9.26
N LEU A 142 -18.51 -2.12 8.83
CA LEU A 142 -17.47 -2.41 7.87
C LEU A 142 -18.08 -2.71 6.50
N LEU A 143 -17.46 -2.20 5.42
CA LEU A 143 -17.85 -2.54 4.07
C LEU A 143 -17.72 -4.06 3.85
N PRO A 144 -18.70 -4.71 3.19
CA PRO A 144 -18.74 -6.16 3.03
C PRO A 144 -17.80 -6.64 1.92
N ILE A 145 -16.48 -6.48 2.13
CA ILE A 145 -15.48 -6.84 1.13
C ILE A 145 -15.13 -8.33 1.17
N GLY A 146 -15.03 -8.94 0.00
CA GLY A 146 -14.55 -10.31 -0.19
C GLY A 146 -13.21 -10.38 -0.91
N THR A 147 -12.71 -11.59 -1.13
CA THR A 147 -11.46 -11.83 -1.87
C THR A 147 -11.48 -11.20 -3.28
N ARG A 148 -12.63 -11.24 -3.96
CA ARG A 148 -12.80 -10.62 -5.28
C ARG A 148 -12.59 -9.10 -5.23
N ASP A 149 -13.15 -8.44 -4.22
CA ASP A 149 -13.02 -7.00 -4.03
C ASP A 149 -11.58 -6.62 -3.75
N VAL A 150 -10.88 -7.39 -2.89
CA VAL A 150 -9.46 -7.18 -2.60
C VAL A 150 -8.59 -7.33 -3.84
N THR A 151 -8.83 -8.35 -4.67
CA THR A 151 -8.10 -8.51 -5.93
C THR A 151 -8.39 -7.38 -6.93
N THR A 152 -9.64 -6.94 -7.02
CA THR A 152 -10.05 -5.81 -7.86
C THR A 152 -9.39 -4.52 -7.39
N ALA A 153 -9.44 -4.22 -6.09
CA ALA A 153 -8.82 -3.03 -5.49
C ALA A 153 -7.30 -3.01 -5.71
N SER A 154 -6.64 -4.18 -5.59
CA SER A 154 -5.20 -4.29 -5.83
C SER A 154 -4.85 -3.97 -7.28
N ALA A 155 -5.65 -4.44 -8.24
CA ALA A 155 -5.48 -4.12 -9.66
C ALA A 155 -5.76 -2.64 -9.95
N ASP A 156 -6.85 -2.08 -9.39
CA ASP A 156 -7.23 -0.68 -9.55
C ASP A 156 -6.13 0.28 -9.04
N ILE A 157 -5.56 0.03 -7.85
CA ILE A 157 -4.42 0.82 -7.36
C ILE A 157 -3.22 0.75 -8.31
N TYR A 158 -2.88 -0.44 -8.78
CA TYR A 158 -1.78 -0.61 -9.72
C TYR A 158 -2.03 0.18 -11.01
N ASP A 159 -3.23 0.05 -11.59
CA ASP A 159 -3.59 0.71 -12.84
C ASP A 159 -3.63 2.23 -12.67
N ARG A 160 -4.12 2.75 -11.53
CA ARG A 160 -4.13 4.18 -11.23
C ARG A 160 -2.74 4.77 -11.08
N ILE A 161 -1.84 4.09 -10.35
CA ILE A 161 -0.47 4.58 -10.13
C ILE A 161 0.34 4.51 -11.42
N THR A 162 0.16 3.44 -12.22
CA THR A 162 0.96 3.21 -13.43
C THR A 162 0.34 3.80 -14.69
N HIS A 163 -0.79 4.51 -14.57
CA HIS A 163 -1.50 5.08 -15.69
C HIS A 163 -0.62 6.02 -16.53
N ARG A 164 -0.75 5.89 -17.85
CA ARG A 164 -0.15 6.77 -18.85
C ARG A 164 -1.24 7.37 -19.73
N ASP A 165 -1.08 8.63 -20.11
CA ASP A 165 -2.00 9.29 -21.02
C ASP A 165 -1.86 8.79 -22.48
N GLU A 166 -2.62 9.38 -23.39
CA GLU A 166 -2.60 9.03 -24.82
C GLU A 166 -1.25 9.27 -25.50
N ALA A 167 -0.42 10.17 -24.95
CA ALA A 167 0.94 10.44 -25.42
C ALA A 167 1.97 9.46 -24.81
N GLY A 168 1.56 8.61 -23.88
CA GLY A 168 2.43 7.67 -23.17
C GLY A 168 3.14 8.28 -21.96
N GLU A 169 2.80 9.52 -21.58
CA GLU A 169 3.39 10.20 -20.42
C GLU A 169 2.73 9.72 -19.13
N LEU A 170 3.49 9.71 -18.04
CA LEU A 170 2.96 9.32 -16.73
C LEU A 170 1.89 10.33 -16.29
N ALA A 171 0.68 9.83 -16.07
CA ALA A 171 -0.45 10.63 -15.64
C ALA A 171 -1.28 9.86 -14.60
N PRO A 172 -0.76 9.65 -13.37
CA PRO A 172 -1.44 8.83 -12.37
C PRO A 172 -2.86 9.31 -12.09
N ARG A 173 -3.78 8.35 -11.94
CA ARG A 173 -5.20 8.59 -11.63
C ARG A 173 -5.51 8.46 -10.13
N ILE A 174 -4.48 8.64 -9.32
CA ILE A 174 -4.50 8.68 -7.86
C ILE A 174 -3.33 9.55 -7.40
N LEU A 175 -3.53 10.30 -6.33
CA LEU A 175 -2.47 11.04 -5.66
C LEU A 175 -2.20 10.43 -4.28
N LEU A 176 -0.93 10.18 -3.99
CA LEU A 176 -0.46 9.56 -2.74
C LEU A 176 0.30 10.62 -1.94
N ARG A 177 -0.20 10.99 -0.78
CA ARG A 177 0.52 11.89 0.11
C ARG A 177 1.84 11.24 0.52
N ARG A 178 2.93 12.00 0.44
CA ARG A 178 4.28 11.51 0.77
C ARG A 178 4.32 10.93 2.18
N ASP A 179 4.59 9.64 2.29
CA ASP A 179 4.81 8.93 3.54
C ASP A 179 5.94 7.89 3.40
N PRO A 180 6.97 7.90 4.27
CA PRO A 180 8.09 6.96 4.18
C PRO A 180 7.71 5.48 4.32
N ALA A 181 6.68 5.15 5.11
CA ALA A 181 6.25 3.77 5.30
C ALA A 181 5.48 3.25 4.07
N LEU A 182 4.66 4.11 3.45
CA LEU A 182 4.03 3.83 2.17
C LEU A 182 5.08 3.62 1.07
N ALA A 183 6.06 4.51 0.96
CA ALA A 183 7.12 4.38 -0.05
C ALA A 183 7.92 3.07 0.11
N ALA A 184 8.26 2.70 1.35
CA ALA A 184 8.91 1.42 1.64
C ALA A 184 8.03 0.22 1.28
N ALA A 185 6.72 0.29 1.54
CA ALA A 185 5.76 -0.76 1.20
C ALA A 185 5.63 -0.95 -0.32
N ILE A 186 5.53 0.14 -1.09
CA ILE A 186 5.47 0.13 -2.56
C ILE A 186 6.74 -0.47 -3.14
N ALA A 187 7.92 -0.05 -2.66
CA ALA A 187 9.20 -0.57 -3.12
C ALA A 187 9.40 -2.06 -2.81
N ALA A 188 8.83 -2.57 -1.72
CA ALA A 188 8.95 -3.96 -1.30
C ALA A 188 7.91 -4.90 -1.92
N ALA A 189 6.85 -4.36 -2.52
CA ALA A 189 5.68 -5.11 -2.96
C ALA A 189 6.01 -6.16 -4.04
N ALA A 190 5.39 -7.33 -3.90
CA ALA A 190 5.37 -8.39 -4.90
C ALA A 190 3.93 -8.85 -5.17
N TRP A 191 3.69 -9.47 -6.31
CA TRP A 191 2.39 -10.08 -6.61
C TRP A 191 2.20 -11.44 -5.93
N ARG A 192 0.94 -11.78 -5.68
CA ARG A 192 0.44 -13.11 -5.37
C ARG A 192 -0.76 -13.42 -6.26
N GLN A 193 -0.80 -14.63 -6.81
CA GLN A 193 -1.91 -15.11 -7.63
C GLN A 193 -3.09 -15.60 -6.78
N VAL A 194 -4.31 -15.38 -7.27
CA VAL A 194 -5.59 -15.81 -6.70
C VAL A 194 -6.51 -16.21 -7.86
N GLY A 195 -6.54 -17.50 -8.20
CA GLY A 195 -7.13 -17.93 -9.47
C GLY A 195 -6.43 -17.23 -10.64
N ASP A 196 -7.20 -16.58 -11.51
CA ASP A 196 -6.70 -15.77 -12.63
C ASP A 196 -6.46 -14.29 -12.26
N ALA A 197 -6.76 -13.89 -11.02
CA ALA A 197 -6.53 -12.55 -10.50
C ALA A 197 -5.22 -12.47 -9.68
N ARG A 198 -4.76 -11.24 -9.40
CA ARG A 198 -3.59 -10.98 -8.56
C ARG A 198 -3.90 -9.99 -7.44
N THR A 199 -3.18 -10.11 -6.34
CA THR A 199 -3.22 -9.16 -5.21
C THR A 199 -1.82 -9.02 -4.59
N TRP A 200 -1.66 -8.09 -3.67
CA TRP A 200 -0.41 -7.86 -2.96
C TRP A 200 0.01 -9.11 -2.16
N GLY A 201 1.26 -9.51 -2.36
CA GLY A 201 1.80 -10.75 -1.86
C GLY A 201 2.48 -10.59 -0.51
N ARG A 202 1.71 -10.63 0.58
CA ARG A 202 2.21 -10.49 1.97
C ARG A 202 3.50 -11.27 2.29
N ARG A 203 3.63 -12.51 1.81
CA ARG A 203 4.80 -13.39 2.04
C ARG A 203 5.84 -13.33 0.91
N THR A 204 5.42 -12.93 -0.29
CA THR A 204 6.32 -12.88 -1.45
C THR A 204 7.03 -11.53 -1.55
N SER A 205 6.50 -10.47 -0.92
CA SER A 205 7.13 -9.16 -0.78
C SER A 205 8.43 -9.21 0.03
N ALA A 206 9.31 -8.24 -0.19
CA ALA A 206 10.61 -8.17 0.49
C ALA A 206 10.54 -7.58 1.91
N GLY A 207 9.39 -7.02 2.30
CA GLY A 207 9.13 -6.39 3.58
C GLY A 207 7.63 -6.26 3.83
N SER A 208 7.25 -5.57 4.90
CA SER A 208 5.84 -5.29 5.19
C SER A 208 5.22 -4.45 4.09
N ILE A 209 4.00 -4.82 3.69
CA ILE A 209 3.18 -4.12 2.71
C ILE A 209 1.90 -3.54 3.32
N ALA A 210 1.77 -3.55 4.65
CA ALA A 210 0.58 -3.08 5.34
C ALA A 210 0.17 -1.65 4.91
N PRO A 211 1.08 -0.66 4.81
CA PRO A 211 0.71 0.66 4.29
C PRO A 211 0.09 0.64 2.88
N LEU A 212 0.62 -0.16 1.96
CA LEU A 212 0.07 -0.30 0.60
C LEU A 212 -1.30 -1.00 0.61
N GLU A 213 -1.46 -2.06 1.41
CA GLU A 213 -2.76 -2.71 1.59
C GLU A 213 -3.79 -1.76 2.20
N ALA A 214 -3.41 -0.94 3.18
CA ALA A 214 -4.27 0.07 3.78
C ALA A 214 -4.74 1.09 2.74
N VAL A 215 -3.83 1.67 1.94
CA VAL A 215 -4.18 2.61 0.84
C VAL A 215 -5.09 1.95 -0.20
N THR A 216 -4.87 0.68 -0.49
CA THR A 216 -5.71 -0.08 -1.42
C THR A 216 -7.13 -0.20 -0.92
N LEU A 217 -7.30 -0.55 0.36
CA LEU A 217 -8.60 -0.70 0.98
C LEU A 217 -9.30 0.64 1.20
N SER A 218 -8.57 1.70 1.57
CA SER A 218 -9.14 3.04 1.76
C SER A 218 -9.66 3.62 0.43
N THR A 219 -8.94 3.38 -0.67
CA THR A 219 -9.37 3.80 -2.01
C THR A 219 -10.60 3.03 -2.48
N TYR A 220 -10.64 1.72 -2.23
CA TYR A 220 -11.86 0.93 -2.47
C TYR A 220 -13.03 1.47 -1.66
N ALA A 221 -12.83 1.75 -0.37
CA ALA A 221 -13.87 2.30 0.48
C ALA A 221 -14.39 3.65 -0.02
N ALA A 222 -13.48 4.57 -0.40
CA ALA A 222 -13.82 5.90 -0.89
C ALA A 222 -14.64 5.87 -2.19
N THR A 223 -14.39 4.88 -3.05
CA THR A 223 -15.09 4.72 -4.34
C THR A 223 -16.40 3.93 -4.22
N HIS A 224 -16.65 3.28 -3.08
CA HIS A 224 -17.84 2.49 -2.79
C HIS A 224 -18.63 3.04 -1.60
N LEU A 225 -18.40 4.32 -1.23
CA LEU A 225 -19.21 4.97 -0.22
C LEU A 225 -20.68 4.93 -0.65
N PRO A 226 -21.61 4.61 0.27
CA PRO A 226 -23.03 4.69 -0.03
C PRO A 226 -23.37 6.12 -0.47
N ALA A 227 -24.27 6.24 -1.44
CA ALA A 227 -24.76 7.55 -1.86
C ALA A 227 -25.33 8.29 -0.63
N PRO A 228 -25.06 9.60 -0.46
CA PRO A 228 -25.61 10.35 0.66
C PRO A 228 -27.15 10.21 0.64
N GLU A 229 -27.74 9.95 1.82
CA GLU A 229 -29.19 9.86 1.91
C GLU A 229 -29.83 11.14 1.33
N PRO A 230 -30.81 11.02 0.42
CA PRO A 230 -31.49 12.18 -0.11
C PRO A 230 -32.13 12.95 1.04
N ALA A 231 -31.93 14.27 1.06
CA ALA A 231 -32.53 15.13 2.08
C ALA A 231 -34.04 14.86 2.16
N PRO A 232 -34.63 14.74 3.36
CA PRO A 232 -36.04 14.42 3.50
C PRO A 232 -36.88 15.48 2.79
N MET A 233 -37.53 15.08 1.71
CA MET A 233 -38.40 15.95 0.94
C MET A 233 -39.71 16.08 1.72
N ILE A 234 -39.88 17.18 2.45
CA ILE A 234 -41.15 17.51 3.10
C ILE A 234 -42.12 17.94 2.00
N TRP A 235 -43.07 17.07 1.65
CA TRP A 235 -44.17 17.43 0.76
C TRP A 235 -45.17 18.31 1.52
N THR A 236 -45.05 19.64 1.38
CA THR A 236 -46.12 20.55 1.74
C THR A 236 -47.14 20.59 0.60
N GLY A 237 -48.21 19.80 0.71
CA GLY A 237 -49.33 19.86 -0.22
C GLY A 237 -50.00 21.24 -0.17
N GLN A 238 -50.26 21.82 -1.35
CA GLN A 238 -51.17 22.94 -1.54
C GLN A 238 -52.61 22.45 -1.64
#